data_AF-A0AAP3E8Q7-F1
#
_entry.id   AF-A0AAP3E8Q7-F1
#
_cell.length_a   1.000
_cell.length_b   1.000
_cell.length_c   1.000
_cell.angle_alpha   90.00
_cell.angle_beta   90.00
_cell.angle_gamma   90.00
#
_symmetry.space_group_name_H-M   'P 1'
#
loop_
_entity.id
_entity.type
_entity.pdbx_description
1 polymer ?
#
loop_
_entity_poly.entity_id
_entity_poly.type
_entity_poly.pdbx_seq_one_letter_code
_entity_poly.pdbx_strand_id
1 'polypeptide(L)'
;MESDGEILEEPQRFEDKGLAVRLIYVKERYKYRVEYSPLLKNGEIEGNWGVFGGSVGYTCSEYNTEEEARQFYNKLEEIPADEILDHFAVGEKQ
;
A
#
# COMPACT_ATOMS: atom_id res chain seq x y z
N MET A 1 -8.32 -13.87 14.23
CA MET A 1 -8.49 -12.45 13.91
C MET A 1 -8.29 -12.35 12.42
N GLU A 2 -9.34 -12.60 11.66
CA GLU A 2 -9.35 -12.34 10.22
C GLU A 2 -9.32 -10.83 10.08
N SER A 3 -8.34 -10.29 9.35
CA SER A 3 -8.29 -8.85 9.09
C SER A 3 -9.61 -8.44 8.46
N ASP A 4 -10.42 -7.63 9.16
CA ASP A 4 -11.78 -7.19 8.81
C ASP A 4 -11.80 -6.19 7.62
N GLY A 5 -10.89 -6.40 6.68
CA GLY A 5 -10.72 -5.64 5.46
C GLY A 5 -11.22 -6.43 4.25
N GLU A 6 -12.17 -5.85 3.51
CA GLU A 6 -12.62 -6.40 2.23
C GLU A 6 -11.61 -6.04 1.15
N ILE A 7 -11.07 -7.02 0.44
CA ILE A 7 -10.16 -6.77 -0.68
C ILE A 7 -11.00 -6.22 -1.83
N LEU A 8 -10.74 -4.96 -2.20
CA LEU A 8 -11.39 -4.31 -3.34
C LEU A 8 -10.65 -4.61 -4.63
N GLU A 9 -9.33 -4.69 -4.55
CA GLU A 9 -8.47 -4.98 -5.68
C GLU A 9 -7.41 -6.00 -5.29
N GLU A 10 -7.27 -7.04 -6.13
CA GLU A 10 -6.29 -8.11 -5.91
C GLU A 10 -4.87 -7.55 -5.87
N PRO A 11 -3.95 -8.21 -5.15
CA PRO A 11 -2.59 -7.73 -5.02
C PRO A 11 -1.86 -7.68 -6.37
N GLN A 12 -1.60 -6.47 -6.86
CA GLN A 12 -0.78 -6.22 -8.05
C GLN A 12 0.69 -6.30 -7.68
N ARG A 13 1.39 -7.16 -8.41
CA ARG A 13 2.82 -7.40 -8.23
C ARG A 13 3.60 -6.44 -9.12
N PHE A 14 4.46 -5.67 -8.49
CA PHE A 14 5.44 -4.84 -9.16
C PHE A 14 6.80 -5.54 -9.06
N GLU A 15 7.05 -6.50 -9.96
CA GLU A 15 8.30 -7.26 -9.98
C GLU A 15 9.51 -6.35 -10.17
N ASP A 16 9.41 -5.35 -11.04
CA ASP A 16 10.40 -4.28 -11.23
C ASP A 16 10.69 -3.49 -9.94
N LYS A 17 9.73 -3.44 -9.01
CA LYS A 17 9.82 -2.68 -7.76
C LYS A 17 10.08 -3.56 -6.54
N GLY A 18 10.08 -4.88 -6.71
CA GLY A 18 10.24 -5.84 -5.61
C GLY A 18 9.14 -5.75 -4.55
N LEU A 19 7.93 -5.34 -4.91
CA LEU A 19 6.80 -5.22 -3.98
C LEU A 19 5.47 -5.56 -4.65
N ALA A 20 4.48 -5.94 -3.85
CA ALA A 20 3.09 -6.07 -4.24
C ALA A 20 2.26 -5.05 -3.47
N VAL A 21 1.21 -4.54 -4.09
CA VAL A 21 0.27 -3.60 -3.46
C VAL A 21 -1.15 -4.08 -3.65
N ARG A 22 -2.03 -3.75 -2.71
CA ARG A 22 -3.45 -4.09 -2.80
C ARG A 22 -4.30 -2.97 -2.22
N LEU A 23 -5.52 -2.86 -2.72
CA LEU A 23 -6.53 -1.95 -2.20
C LEU A 23 -7.53 -2.73 -1.35
N ILE A 24 -7.72 -2.30 -0.10
CA ILE A 24 -8.69 -2.91 0.80
C ILE A 24 -9.62 -1.86 1.41
N TYR A 25 -10.81 -2.29 1.80
CA TYR A 25 -11.77 -1.51 2.57
C TYR A 25 -11.88 -2.05 4.00
N VAL A 26 -11.44 -1.25 4.97
CA VAL A 26 -11.49 -1.56 6.40
C VAL A 26 -12.89 -1.22 6.92
N LYS A 27 -13.73 -2.24 7.09
CA LYS A 27 -15.13 -2.06 7.52
C LYS A 27 -15.24 -1.44 8.91
N GLU A 28 -14.37 -1.83 9.84
CA GLU A 28 -14.35 -1.30 11.21
C GLU A 28 -14.12 0.21 11.27
N ARG A 29 -13.36 0.75 10.33
CA ARG A 29 -13.02 2.18 10.27
C ARG A 29 -13.81 2.95 9.23
N TYR A 30 -14.57 2.25 8.37
CA TYR A 30 -15.18 2.81 7.17
C TYR A 30 -14.16 3.56 6.31
N LYS A 31 -12.98 2.97 6.12
CA LYS A 31 -11.86 3.58 5.38
C LYS A 31 -11.30 2.66 4.32
N TYR A 32 -10.82 3.26 3.26
CA TYR A 32 -10.09 2.59 2.20
C TYR A 32 -8.61 2.66 2.53
N ARG A 33 -7.87 1.56 2.38
CA ARG A 33 -6.42 1.60 2.53
C ARG A 33 -5.68 0.89 1.43
N VAL A 34 -4.56 1.50 1.04
CA VAL A 34 -3.59 0.88 0.13
C VAL A 34 -2.48 0.26 0.97
N GLU A 35 -2.28 -1.03 0.78
CA GLU A 35 -1.23 -1.77 1.47
C GLU A 35 -0.15 -2.20 0.50
N TYR A 36 1.06 -2.38 1.02
CA TYR A 36 2.18 -2.94 0.30
C TYR A 36 2.80 -4.10 1.06
N SER A 37 3.38 -5.03 0.32
CA SER A 37 4.14 -6.15 0.86
C SER A 37 5.36 -6.37 -0.02
N PRO A 38 6.57 -6.54 0.55
CA PRO A 38 7.74 -6.84 -0.25
C PRO A 38 7.57 -8.19 -0.97
N LEU A 39 8.15 -8.29 -2.17
CA LEU A 39 8.27 -9.55 -2.89
C LEU A 39 9.54 -10.27 -2.41
N LEU A 40 9.40 -11.55 -2.14
CA LEU A 40 10.50 -12.46 -1.89
C LEU A 40 11.31 -12.67 -3.18
N LYS A 41 12.55 -13.16 -3.03
CA LYS A 41 13.46 -13.42 -4.16
C LYS A 41 12.91 -14.42 -5.20
N ASN A 42 11.91 -15.20 -4.84
CA ASN A 42 11.22 -16.14 -5.71
C ASN A 42 9.97 -15.55 -6.39
N GLY A 43 9.70 -14.25 -6.22
CA GLY A 43 8.52 -13.57 -6.77
C GLY A 43 7.23 -13.78 -5.99
N GLU A 44 7.29 -14.49 -4.85
CA GLU A 44 6.15 -14.63 -3.95
C GLU A 44 5.99 -13.39 -3.08
N ILE A 45 4.75 -13.07 -2.70
CA ILE A 45 4.47 -11.98 -1.78
C ILE A 45 4.83 -12.46 -0.38
N GLU A 46 5.64 -11.69 0.37
CA GLU A 46 6.07 -12.06 1.73
C GLU A 46 4.87 -12.34 2.65
N GLY A 47 3.74 -11.66 2.40
CA GLY A 47 2.48 -11.86 3.11
C GLY A 47 2.29 -10.90 4.29
N ASN A 48 3.34 -10.15 4.65
CA ASN A 48 3.23 -9.02 5.57
C ASN A 48 2.83 -7.77 4.80
N TRP A 49 1.63 -7.26 5.09
CA TRP A 49 1.07 -6.07 4.46
C TRP A 49 1.25 -4.87 5.39
N GLY A 50 2.05 -3.91 4.96
CA GLY A 50 2.21 -2.60 5.58
C GLY A 50 1.35 -1.55 4.88
N VAL A 51 1.11 -0.43 5.55
CA VAL A 51 0.49 0.76 4.94
C VAL A 51 1.58 1.78 4.64
N PHE A 52 1.46 2.50 3.52
CA PHE A 52 2.35 3.63 3.26
C PHE A 52 2.03 4.80 4.20
N GLY A 53 3.08 5.47 4.72
CA GLY A 53 3.00 6.65 5.57
C GLY A 53 2.86 6.39 7.08
N GLY A 54 3.90 6.76 7.82
CA GLY A 54 3.92 6.76 9.29
C GLY A 54 3.37 8.06 9.89
N SER A 55 2.52 7.90 10.91
CA SER A 55 2.10 8.77 12.03
C SER A 55 2.02 10.31 11.96
N VAL A 56 2.69 11.06 11.07
CA VAL A 56 2.71 12.54 11.17
C VAL A 56 2.75 13.21 9.80
N GLY A 57 1.61 13.76 9.38
CA GLY A 57 1.53 14.75 8.31
C GLY A 57 1.58 14.17 6.89
N TYR A 58 0.39 14.09 6.27
CA TYR A 58 0.16 14.21 4.83
C TYR A 58 0.27 13.03 3.85
N THR A 59 0.64 11.80 4.24
CA THR A 59 0.52 10.67 3.28
C THR A 59 0.16 9.35 3.95
N CYS A 60 -0.89 9.33 4.76
CA CYS A 60 -1.42 8.06 5.26
C CYS A 60 -2.14 7.34 4.12
N SER A 61 -1.86 6.05 3.90
CA SER A 61 -2.59 5.23 2.93
C SER A 61 -4.04 4.97 3.28
N GLU A 62 -4.57 5.57 4.35
CA GLU A 62 -5.96 5.46 4.75
C GLU A 62 -6.77 6.66 4.22
N TYR A 63 -7.71 6.39 3.34
CA TYR A 63 -8.56 7.35 2.68
C TYR A 63 -10.02 7.17 3.09
N ASN A 64 -10.81 8.24 2.97
CA ASN A 64 -12.24 8.19 3.27
C ASN A 64 -13.06 7.71 2.07
N THR A 65 -12.51 7.80 0.85
CA THR A 65 -13.18 7.40 -0.38
C THR A 65 -12.36 6.38 -1.16
N GLU A 66 -13.05 5.51 -1.89
CA GLU A 66 -12.42 4.54 -2.80
C GLU A 66 -11.60 5.26 -3.88
N GLU A 67 -12.14 6.36 -4.40
CA GLU A 67 -11.52 7.11 -5.49
C GLU A 67 -10.14 7.64 -5.10
N GLU A 68 -10.00 8.25 -3.92
CA GLU A 68 -8.70 8.73 -3.42
C GLU A 68 -7.69 7.58 -3.27
N ALA A 69 -8.13 6.46 -2.70
CA ALA A 69 -7.28 5.29 -2.51
C ALA A 69 -6.87 4.66 -3.86
N ARG A 70 -7.78 4.63 -4.82
CA ARG A 70 -7.55 4.10 -6.16
C ARG A 70 -6.67 5.02 -6.98
N GLN A 71 -6.81 6.34 -6.86
CA GLN A 71 -5.90 7.29 -7.47
C GLN A 71 -4.47 7.10 -6.95
N PHE A 72 -4.31 6.93 -5.64
CA PHE A 72 -3.02 6.60 -5.07
C PHE A 72 -2.47 5.28 -5.60
N TYR A 73 -3.29 4.22 -5.58
CA TYR A 73 -2.93 2.91 -6.10
C TYR A 73 -2.43 2.96 -7.55
N ASN A 74 -3.17 3.64 -8.44
CA ASN A 74 -2.77 3.81 -9.84
C ASN A 74 -1.48 4.62 -9.97
N LYS A 75 -1.30 5.64 -9.15
CA LYS A 75 -0.06 6.45 -9.13
C LYS A 75 1.15 5.62 -8.71
N LEU A 76 0.99 4.59 -7.87
CA LEU A 76 2.08 3.68 -7.52
C LEU A 76 2.63 2.94 -8.73
N GLU A 77 1.84 2.73 -9.80
CA GLU A 77 2.33 2.17 -11.05
C GLU A 77 3.28 3.13 -11.77
N GLU A 78 2.96 4.42 -11.77
CA GLU A 78 3.75 5.47 -12.42
C GLU A 78 5.04 5.82 -11.67
N ILE A 79 5.08 5.63 -10.35
CA ILE A 79 6.24 5.97 -9.51
C ILE A 79 7.34 4.91 -9.65
N PRO A 80 8.60 5.28 -9.93
CA PRO A 80 9.69 4.32 -10.06
C PRO A 80 9.98 3.59 -8.73
N ALA A 81 10.50 2.36 -8.83
CA ALA A 81 10.84 1.50 -7.69
C ALA A 81 11.69 2.17 -6.61
N ASP A 82 12.67 2.97 -7.04
CA ASP A 82 13.62 3.64 -6.14
C ASP A 82 12.95 4.76 -5.34
N GLU A 83 11.93 5.40 -5.92
CA GLU A 83 11.19 6.49 -5.27
C GLU A 83 10.00 5.98 -4.46
N ILE A 84 9.42 4.82 -4.75
CA ILE A 84 8.21 4.36 -4.02
C ILE A 84 8.49 4.14 -2.52
N LEU A 85 9.66 3.62 -2.16
CA LEU A 85 10.03 3.44 -0.76
C LEU A 85 10.48 4.77 -0.15
N ASP A 86 11.23 5.60 -0.85
CA ASP A 86 11.66 6.91 -0.31
C ASP A 86 10.50 7.90 -0.14
N HIS A 87 9.59 7.95 -1.11
CA HIS A 87 8.44 8.87 -1.15
C HIS A 87 7.35 8.50 -0.13
N PHE A 88 7.25 7.23 0.25
CA PHE A 88 6.14 6.71 1.03
C PHE A 88 6.51 5.97 2.33
N ALA A 89 7.76 5.52 2.47
CA ALA A 89 8.30 4.97 3.72
C ALA A 89 8.93 6.06 4.60
N VAL A 90 8.56 7.33 4.44
CA VAL A 90 8.99 8.42 5.34
C VAL A 90 8.36 8.20 6.73
N GLY A 91 9.03 7.36 7.50
CA GLY A 91 8.88 7.16 8.93
C GLY A 91 10.23 7.16 9.66
N GLU A 92 11.38 7.24 8.96
CA GLU A 92 12.70 7.28 9.61
C GLU A 92 13.74 8.06 8.79
N LYS A 93 13.68 9.40 8.78
CA LYS A 93 14.86 10.26 8.59
C LYS A 93 14.70 11.59 9.34
N GLN A 94 14.96 11.59 10.65
CA GLN A 94 16.19 12.14 11.28
C GLN A 94 16.04 12.16 12.80
#